data_AF-A0A1Q3HG40-F1
#
_entry.id   AF-A0A1Q3HG40-F1
#
_cell.length_a   1.000
_cell.length_b   1.000
_cell.length_c   1.000
_cell.angle_alpha   90.00
_cell.angle_beta   90.00
_cell.angle_gamma   90.00
#
_symmetry.space_group_name_H-M   'P 1'
#
loop_
_entity.id
_entity.type
_entity.pdbx_description
1 polymer ?
#
loop_
_entity_poly.entity_id
_entity_poly.type
_entity_poly.pdbx_seq_one_letter_code
_entity_poly.pdbx_strand_id
1 'polypeptide(L)'
;MAKDDTIENRVYLFESLASSYISAASEMLSSDDEAVRARARRALAELAYVSCVVSDTGHLTAEQVRERVLGTPETDDKGAKDKKRK
;
A
#
# COMPACT_ATOMS: atom_id res chain seq x y z
N MET A 1 -10.45 -22.77 -9.80
CA MET A 1 -10.52 -22.44 -8.36
C MET A 1 -9.90 -21.08 -8.21
N ALA A 2 -10.71 -20.08 -7.87
CA ALA A 2 -10.37 -18.68 -8.10
C ALA A 2 -10.66 -17.86 -6.83
N LYS A 3 -9.62 -17.13 -6.40
CA LYS A 3 -9.66 -15.74 -5.90
C LYS A 3 -9.85 -15.43 -4.40
N ASP A 4 -10.02 -16.39 -3.50
CA ASP A 4 -10.11 -16.04 -2.07
C ASP A 4 -8.74 -15.76 -1.40
N ASP A 5 -7.64 -16.33 -1.93
CA ASP A 5 -6.28 -16.15 -1.37
C ASP A 5 -5.71 -14.72 -1.46
N THR A 6 -6.38 -13.79 -2.17
CA THR A 6 -5.77 -12.50 -2.51
C THR A 6 -6.17 -11.35 -1.60
N ILE A 7 -7.35 -11.37 -0.96
CA ILE A 7 -7.78 -10.29 -0.05
C ILE A 7 -7.34 -10.59 1.37
N GLU A 8 -7.51 -11.83 1.84
CA GLU A 8 -7.09 -12.23 3.18
C GLU A 8 -5.58 -12.04 3.38
N ASN A 9 -4.78 -12.42 2.37
CA ASN A 9 -3.34 -12.23 2.41
C ASN A 9 -2.92 -10.74 2.42
N ARG A 10 -3.72 -9.83 1.84
CA ARG A 10 -3.51 -8.37 1.95
C ARG A 10 -3.76 -7.88 3.36
N VAL A 11 -4.88 -8.28 3.93
CA VAL A 11 -5.32 -7.84 5.25
C VAL A 11 -4.35 -8.32 6.31
N TYR A 12 -3.93 -9.59 6.27
CA TYR A 12 -2.98 -10.14 7.23
C TYR A 12 -1.59 -9.51 7.12
N LEU A 13 -1.09 -9.28 5.89
CA LEU A 13 0.20 -8.64 5.68
C LEU A 13 0.18 -7.18 6.15
N PHE A 14 -0.87 -6.45 5.82
CA PHE A 14 -1.05 -5.08 6.28
C PHE A 14 -1.19 -5.00 7.81
N GLU A 15 -2.04 -5.82 8.41
CA GLU A 15 -2.25 -5.84 9.86
C GLU A 15 -0.94 -6.08 10.61
N SER A 16 -0.14 -7.05 10.16
CA SER A 16 1.16 -7.36 10.77
C SER A 16 2.14 -6.19 10.66
N LEU A 17 2.28 -5.59 9.48
CA LEU A 17 3.19 -4.46 9.24
C LEU A 17 2.72 -3.19 9.98
N ALA A 18 1.42 -2.90 9.95
CA ALA A 18 0.82 -1.75 10.60
C ALA A 18 0.92 -1.87 12.11
N SER A 19 0.65 -3.04 12.70
CA SER A 19 0.77 -3.27 14.14
C SER A 19 2.21 -3.06 14.63
N SER A 20 3.20 -3.60 13.89
CA SER A 20 4.62 -3.37 14.17
C SER A 20 4.98 -1.87 14.08
N TYR A 21 4.53 -1.19 13.03
CA TYR A 21 4.80 0.23 12.85
C TYR A 21 4.14 1.11 13.92
N ILE A 22 2.86 0.89 14.25
CA ILE A 22 2.14 1.63 15.30
C ILE A 22 2.86 1.49 16.63
N SER A 23 3.33 0.28 16.95
CA SER A 23 4.07 0.02 18.18
C SER A 23 5.39 0.82 18.22
N ALA A 24 6.13 0.86 17.11
CA ALA A 24 7.40 1.59 17.01
C ALA A 24 7.24 3.11 16.88
N ALA A 25 6.14 3.60 16.30
CA ALA A 25 5.89 5.01 16.01
C ALA A 25 4.88 5.65 16.98
N SER A 26 4.53 4.98 18.09
CA SER A 26 3.53 5.42 19.05
C SER A 26 3.76 6.87 19.52
N GLU A 27 5.00 7.21 19.86
CA GLU A 27 5.37 8.58 20.28
C GLU A 27 5.25 9.62 19.16
N MET A 28 5.54 9.24 17.92
CA MET A 28 5.37 10.14 16.77
C MET A 28 3.89 10.37 16.45
N LEU A 29 3.06 9.34 16.63
CA LEU A 29 1.62 9.42 16.40
C LEU A 29 0.91 10.26 17.47
N SER A 30 1.42 10.26 18.70
CA SER A 30 0.91 11.05 19.82
C SER A 30 1.60 12.42 20.02
N SER A 31 2.62 12.73 19.22
CA SER A 31 3.36 13.99 19.29
C SER A 31 2.44 15.21 19.20
N ASP A 32 2.73 16.28 19.93
CA ASP A 32 2.01 17.56 19.80
C ASP A 32 2.33 18.31 18.50
N ASP A 33 3.45 17.97 17.85
CA ASP A 33 3.85 18.54 16.56
C ASP A 33 3.03 17.88 15.42
N GLU A 34 2.23 18.71 14.74
CA GLU A 34 1.40 18.26 13.63
C GLU A 34 2.21 17.69 12.46
N ALA A 35 3.39 18.24 12.17
CA ALA A 35 4.25 17.76 11.09
C ALA A 35 4.79 16.36 11.41
N VAL A 36 5.14 16.10 12.67
CA VAL A 36 5.58 14.78 13.14
C VAL A 36 4.43 13.76 13.02
N ARG A 37 3.22 14.11 13.49
CA ARG A 37 2.05 13.23 13.33
C ARG A 37 1.71 12.98 11.86
N ALA A 38 1.77 14.00 11.02
CA ALA A 38 1.49 13.88 9.59
C ALA A 38 2.48 12.94 8.89
N ARG A 39 3.76 13.01 9.25
CA ARG A 39 4.78 12.09 8.74
C ARG A 39 4.50 10.65 9.15
N ALA A 40 4.10 10.41 10.39
CA ALA A 40 3.75 9.07 10.86
C ALA A 40 2.50 8.51 10.16
N ARG A 41 1.47 9.33 9.98
CA ARG A 41 0.27 8.95 9.20
C ARG A 41 0.59 8.66 7.73
N ARG A 42 1.50 9.42 7.13
CA ARG A 42 1.93 9.17 5.75
C ARG A 42 2.60 7.81 5.63
N ALA A 43 3.47 7.45 6.57
CA ALA A 43 4.10 6.12 6.57
C ALA A 43 3.07 4.98 6.66
N LEU A 44 1.98 5.14 7.43
CA LEU A 44 0.88 4.17 7.43
C LEU A 44 0.22 4.02 6.05
N ALA A 45 0.03 5.12 5.32
CA ALA A 45 -0.50 5.09 3.96
C ALA A 45 0.45 4.38 2.99
N GLU A 46 1.77 4.60 3.12
CA GLU A 46 2.78 3.88 2.32
C GLU A 46 2.77 2.38 2.64
N LEU A 47 2.61 1.98 3.91
CA LEU A 47 2.49 0.57 4.28
C LEU A 47 1.25 -0.09 3.65
N ALA A 48 0.12 0.62 3.63
CA ALA A 48 -1.08 0.13 2.95
C ALA A 48 -0.82 -0.08 1.45
N TYR A 49 -0.15 0.86 0.79
CA TYR A 49 0.25 0.72 -0.62
C TYR A 49 1.16 -0.49 -0.84
N VAL A 50 2.22 -0.63 -0.04
CA VAL A 50 3.16 -1.76 -0.13
C VAL A 50 2.44 -3.09 0.04
N SER A 51 1.54 -3.20 1.03
CA SER A 51 0.75 -4.42 1.24
C SER A 51 -0.11 -4.75 0.02
N CYS A 52 -0.77 -3.76 -0.59
CA CYS A 52 -1.53 -3.97 -1.82
C CYS A 52 -0.63 -4.47 -2.95
N VAL A 53 0.50 -3.79 -3.22
CA VAL A 53 1.41 -4.15 -4.31
C VAL A 53 1.96 -5.56 -4.11
N VAL A 54 2.48 -5.89 -2.92
CA VAL A 54 3.04 -7.21 -2.63
C VAL A 54 2.01 -8.32 -2.83
N SER A 55 0.79 -8.13 -2.35
CA SER A 55 -0.26 -9.12 -2.55
C SER A 55 -0.75 -9.22 -3.99
N ASP A 56 -0.87 -8.10 -4.71
CA ASP A 56 -1.19 -8.08 -6.14
C ASP A 56 -0.13 -8.79 -6.99
N THR A 57 1.11 -8.81 -6.51
CA THR A 57 2.29 -9.29 -7.23
C THR A 57 2.86 -10.58 -6.67
N GLY A 58 2.10 -11.35 -5.88
CA GLY A 58 2.55 -12.63 -5.32
C GLY A 58 3.01 -13.70 -6.32
N HIS A 59 2.81 -13.47 -7.62
CA HIS A 59 3.26 -14.30 -8.74
C HIS A 59 4.62 -13.86 -9.34
N LEU A 60 5.19 -12.77 -8.87
CA LEU A 60 6.43 -12.18 -9.39
C LEU A 60 7.63 -12.48 -8.49
N THR A 61 8.84 -12.28 -9.03
CA THR A 61 10.05 -12.37 -8.22
C THR A 61 10.20 -11.15 -7.30
N ALA A 62 10.97 -11.29 -6.22
CA ALA A 62 11.16 -10.20 -5.25
C ALA A 62 11.72 -8.92 -5.90
N GLU A 63 12.60 -9.05 -6.89
CA GLU A 63 13.16 -7.92 -7.64
C GLU A 63 12.07 -7.14 -8.40
N GLN A 64 11.15 -7.86 -9.05
CA GLN A 64 10.05 -7.27 -9.81
C GLN A 64 8.98 -6.62 -8.92
N VAL A 65 8.78 -7.16 -7.70
CA VAL A 65 7.93 -6.54 -6.69
C VAL A 65 8.57 -5.25 -6.20
N ARG A 66 9.87 -5.28 -5.89
CA ARG A 66 10.64 -4.10 -5.46
C ARG A 66 10.57 -2.98 -6.50
N GLU A 67 10.70 -3.30 -7.79
CA GLU A 67 10.57 -2.30 -8.86
C GLU A 67 9.19 -1.64 -8.88
N ARG A 68 8.11 -2.38 -8.62
CA ARG A 68 6.75 -1.79 -8.55
C ARG A 68 6.49 -0.97 -7.29
N VAL A 69 7.09 -1.35 -6.17
CA VAL A 69 7.00 -0.58 -4.93
C VAL A 69 7.78 0.73 -5.03
N LEU A 70 8.98 0.69 -5.63
CA LEU A 70 9.87 1.85 -5.75
C LEU A 70 9.61 2.69 -7.02
N GLY A 71 8.94 2.14 -8.02
CA GLY A 71 8.52 2.84 -9.22
C GLY A 71 7.37 3.79 -8.93
N THR A 72 7.32 4.89 -9.66
CA THR A 72 6.16 5.79 -9.64
C THR A 72 4.92 5.00 -10.05
N PRO A 73 3.82 5.03 -9.27
CA PRO A 73 2.62 4.31 -9.67
C PRO A 73 2.19 4.79 -11.06
N GLU A 74 2.12 3.87 -12.02
CA GLU A 74 1.43 4.14 -13.28
C GLU A 74 0.03 4.60 -12.88
N THR A 75 -0.28 5.85 -13.17
CA THR A 75 -1.61 6.38 -12.98
C THR A 75 -2.49 5.53 -13.89
N ASP A 76 -3.35 4.69 -13.32
CA ASP A 76 -4.34 3.92 -14.06
C ASP A 76 -5.27 4.90 -14.80
N ASP A 77 -4.85 5.36 -15.98
CA ASP A 77 -5.68 6.11 -16.91
C ASP A 77 -6.61 5.13 -17.65
N LYS A 78 -7.48 4.48 -16.86
CA LYS A 78 -8.67 3.79 -17.37
C LYS A 78 -9.90 4.71 -17.37
N GLY A 79 -9.69 6.02 -17.56
CA GLY A 79 -10.75 7.02 -17.69
C GLY A 79 -11.00 7.52 -19.12
N ALA A 80 -10.08 7.27 -20.07
CA ALA A 80 -10.13 7.91 -21.39
C ALA A 80 -10.72 7.06 -22.54
N LYS A 81 -11.56 6.04 -22.28
CA LYS A 81 -12.24 5.26 -23.35
C LYS A 81 -13.77 5.37 -23.39
N ASP A 82 -14.36 6.38 -22.75
CA ASP A 82 -15.81 6.63 -22.81
C ASP A 82 -16.17 8.08 -23.20
N LYS A 83 -15.61 8.57 -24.32
CA LYS A 83 -16.16 9.74 -25.00
C LYS A 83 -16.52 9.42 -26.45
N LYS A 84 -17.80 9.06 -26.59
CA LYS A 84 -18.67 9.27 -27.75
C LYS A 84 -18.20 8.65 -29.08
N ARG A 85 -18.66 7.42 -29.29
CA ARG A 85 -19.40 7.10 -30.52
C ARG A 85 -20.61 8.03 -30.59
N LYS A 86 -20.62 8.99 -31.51
CA LYS A 86 -21.84 9.47 -32.17
C LYS A 86 -21.48 10.08 -33.51
#